data_AF-A0A9Q0Q5V0-F1
#
_entry.id   AF-A0A9Q0Q5V0-F1
#
_cell.length_a   1.000
_cell.length_b   1.000
_cell.length_c   1.000
_cell.angle_alpha   90.00
_cell.angle_beta   90.00
_cell.angle_gamma   90.00
#
_symmetry.space_group_name_H-M   'P 1'
#
loop_
_entity.id
_entity.type
_entity.pdbx_description
1 polymer ?
#
loop_
_entity_poly.entity_id
_entity_poly.type
_entity_poly.pdbx_seq_one_letter_code
_entity_poly.pdbx_strand_id
1 'polypeptide(L)'
;MASSSSATLTSSATEEELTLQLKWSGKEFTVRVCGDDSVADLKRSICELTNVLPKRQKLLYPKIGNKLADDSVLLSQLPLKSSLKMTMIG
;
A
#
# COMPACT_ATOMS: atom_id res chain seq x y z
N MET A 1 0.31 -12.15 -34.79
CA MET A 1 1.75 -12.12 -34.46
C MET A 1 1.89 -11.72 -33.00
N ALA A 2 2.77 -12.44 -32.28
CA ALA A 2 3.37 -12.15 -30.97
C ALA A 2 2.48 -12.15 -29.70
N SER A 3 2.51 -13.27 -28.99
CA SER A 3 2.43 -13.36 -27.53
C SER A 3 3.64 -12.67 -26.88
N SER A 4 3.41 -11.90 -25.80
CA SER A 4 4.38 -11.58 -24.74
C SER A 4 3.59 -11.16 -23.49
N SER A 5 3.32 -12.07 -22.56
CA SER A 5 4.12 -12.28 -21.36
C SER A 5 4.03 -11.14 -20.34
N SER A 6 3.19 -11.33 -19.32
CA SER A 6 3.65 -11.13 -17.94
C SER A 6 2.86 -12.07 -17.03
N ALA A 7 3.41 -13.28 -16.88
CA ALA A 7 3.01 -14.16 -15.80
C ALA A 7 3.59 -13.64 -14.47
N THR A 8 2.98 -14.11 -13.39
CA THR A 8 3.48 -14.20 -11.99
C THR A 8 3.62 -12.91 -11.18
N LEU A 9 2.69 -12.73 -10.25
CA LEU A 9 2.99 -12.49 -8.82
C LEU A 9 2.14 -13.50 -8.02
N THR A 10 2.55 -14.76 -8.00
CA THR A 10 3.26 -15.40 -6.87
C THR A 10 2.35 -15.58 -5.66
N SER A 11 1.59 -16.68 -5.67
CA SER A 11 1.21 -17.38 -4.46
C SER A 11 2.42 -18.23 -4.02
N SER A 12 2.68 -18.34 -2.71
CA SER A 12 3.83 -19.00 -2.01
C SER A 12 4.99 -18.04 -1.73
N ALA A 13 5.57 -17.90 -0.54
CA ALA A 13 5.32 -18.42 0.80
C ALA A 13 6.28 -17.63 1.73
N THR A 14 5.85 -17.33 2.97
CA THR A 14 6.69 -16.82 4.08
C THR A 14 7.39 -15.46 3.93
N GLU A 15 6.70 -14.45 3.39
CA GLU A 15 7.07 -13.03 3.60
C GLU A 15 5.96 -12.37 4.43
N GLU A 16 6.30 -11.43 5.31
CA GLU A 16 5.38 -10.87 6.30
C GLU A 16 4.23 -10.12 5.60
N GLU A 17 3.12 -10.81 5.33
CA GLU A 17 1.92 -10.21 4.73
C GLU A 17 1.32 -9.20 5.72
N LEU A 18 1.39 -7.92 5.38
CA LEU A 18 0.75 -6.85 6.12
C LEU A 18 -0.64 -6.58 5.54
N THR A 19 -1.65 -6.83 6.37
CA THR A 19 -3.00 -6.31 6.11
C THR A 19 -3.09 -4.88 6.62
N LEU A 20 -3.37 -3.93 5.72
CA LEU A 20 -3.55 -2.52 6.02
C LEU A 20 -5.00 -2.11 5.75
N GLN A 21 -5.63 -1.48 6.74
CA GLN A 21 -6.96 -0.88 6.64
C GLN A 21 -6.81 0.62 6.43
N LEU A 22 -7.40 1.11 5.35
CA LEU A 22 -7.30 2.48 4.89
C LEU A 22 -8.67 3.12 4.90
N LYS A 23 -8.83 4.26 5.55
CA LYS A 23 -10.08 5.01 5.54
C LYS A 23 -9.94 6.23 4.63
N TRP A 24 -10.80 6.32 3.62
CA TRP A 24 -10.86 7.48 2.72
C TRP A 24 -12.31 7.87 2.42
N SER A 25 -12.60 9.17 2.49
CA SER A 25 -13.93 9.74 2.19
C SER A 25 -15.10 9.02 2.88
N GLY A 26 -14.88 8.54 4.12
CA GLY A 26 -15.88 7.78 4.89
C GLY A 26 -16.00 6.29 4.54
N LYS A 27 -15.26 5.81 3.54
CA LYS A 27 -15.17 4.39 3.15
C LYS A 27 -13.92 3.74 3.74
N GLU A 28 -14.03 2.46 4.10
CA GLU A 28 -12.92 1.64 4.59
C GLU A 28 -12.49 0.66 3.49
N PHE A 29 -11.21 0.66 3.18
CA PHE A 29 -10.56 -0.18 2.18
C PHE A 29 -9.55 -1.08 2.89
N THR A 30 -9.46 -2.34 2.48
CA THR A 30 -8.49 -3.28 3.03
C THR A 30 -7.53 -3.65 1.92
N VAL A 31 -6.23 -3.38 2.12
CA VAL A 31 -5.16 -3.67 1.18
C VAL A 31 -4.21 -4.64 1.85
N ARG A 32 -3.80 -5.67 1.12
CA ARG A 32 -2.79 -6.63 1.56
C ARG A 32 -1.52 -6.38 0.75
N VAL A 33 -0.42 -6.22 1.44
CA VAL A 33 0.91 -5.91 0.88
C VAL A 33 1.97 -6.68 1.66
N CYS A 34 3.11 -6.97 1.06
CA CYS A 34 4.27 -7.49 1.77
C CYS A 34 5.01 -6.36 2.48
N GLY A 35 5.75 -6.70 3.55
CA GLY A 35 6.69 -5.75 4.15
C GLY A 35 7.78 -5.30 3.18
N ASP A 36 8.18 -6.18 2.28
CA ASP A 36 9.19 -5.93 1.25
C ASP A 36 8.71 -4.99 0.13
N ASP A 37 7.40 -4.72 0.07
CA ASP A 37 6.85 -3.74 -0.86
C ASP A 37 7.22 -2.31 -0.45
N SER A 38 7.25 -1.44 -1.45
CA SER A 38 7.48 -0.01 -1.25
C SER A 38 6.17 0.75 -0.98
N VAL A 39 6.29 1.96 -0.45
CA VAL A 39 5.17 2.90 -0.37
C VAL A 39 4.57 3.18 -1.75
N ALA A 40 5.35 3.10 -2.83
CA ALA A 40 4.86 3.27 -4.20
C ALA A 40 3.84 2.19 -4.57
N ASP A 41 4.12 0.93 -4.26
CA ASP A 41 3.24 -0.22 -4.51
C ASP A 41 1.95 -0.14 -3.69
N LEU A 42 2.07 0.28 -2.43
CA LEU A 42 0.91 0.56 -1.59
C LEU A 42 0.03 1.67 -2.20
N LYS A 43 0.61 2.83 -2.56
CA LYS A 43 -0.12 3.93 -3.19
C LYS A 43 -0.76 3.52 -4.52
N ARG A 44 -0.11 2.64 -5.28
CA ARG A 44 -0.63 2.12 -6.55
C ARG A 44 -1.85 1.24 -6.32
N SER A 45 -1.77 0.30 -5.38
CA SER A 45 -2.92 -0.53 -4.96
C SER A 45 -4.09 0.34 -4.49
N ILE A 46 -3.80 1.41 -3.74
CA ILE A 46 -4.83 2.35 -3.28
C ILE A 46 -5.40 3.17 -4.44
N CYS A 47 -4.57 3.57 -5.40
CA CYS A 47 -5.00 4.28 -6.61
C CYS A 47 -5.99 3.44 -7.41
N GLU A 48 -5.75 2.14 -7.53
CA GLU A 48 -6.66 1.22 -8.23
C GLU A 48 -8.00 1.08 -7.50
N LEU A 49 -7.98 1.06 -6.16
CA LEU A 49 -9.19 0.94 -5.34
C LEU A 49 -10.00 2.25 -5.23
N THR A 50 -9.32 3.38 -5.09
CA THR A 50 -9.93 4.69 -4.81
C THR A 50 -10.05 5.58 -6.04
N ASN A 51 -9.36 5.26 -7.14
CA ASN A 51 -9.15 6.12 -8.31
C ASN A 51 -8.48 7.48 -8.00
N VAL A 52 -7.92 7.65 -6.80
CA VAL A 52 -7.19 8.87 -6.44
C VAL A 52 -5.76 8.75 -6.91
N LEU A 53 -5.23 9.80 -7.54
CA LEU A 53 -3.83 9.80 -8.01
C LEU A 53 -2.84 9.72 -6.84
N PRO A 54 -1.76 8.92 -6.94
CA PRO A 54 -0.76 8.77 -5.87
C PRO A 54 -0.09 10.09 -5.47
N LYS A 55 -0.04 11.08 -6.38
CA LYS A 55 0.44 12.45 -6.09
C LYS A 55 -0.46 13.24 -5.12
N ARG A 56 -1.75 12.93 -5.07
CA ARG A 56 -2.74 13.62 -4.20
C ARG A 56 -3.09 12.80 -2.96
N GLN A 57 -2.80 11.51 -2.97
CA GLN A 57 -2.98 10.64 -1.81
C GLN A 57 -1.95 10.96 -0.72
N LYS A 58 -2.44 11.47 0.40
CA LYS A 58 -1.71 11.71 1.64
C LYS A 58 -2.13 10.66 2.65
N LEU A 59 -1.27 9.67 2.84
CA LEU A 59 -1.43 8.62 3.83
C LEU A 59 -1.03 9.16 5.21
N LEU A 60 -1.97 9.10 6.15
CA LEU A 60 -1.83 9.59 7.52
C LEU A 60 -1.95 8.42 8.48
N TYR A 61 -0.86 8.10 9.15
CA TYR A 61 -0.84 7.14 10.23
C TYR A 61 -0.16 7.72 11.47
N PRO A 62 -0.76 7.70 12.68
CA PRO A 62 -0.21 8.39 13.85
C PRO A 62 1.23 8.01 14.24
N LYS A 63 1.75 6.81 13.91
CA LYS A 63 3.15 6.47 14.21
C LYS A 63 4.15 6.74 13.10
N ILE A 64 3.68 6.98 11.88
CA ILE A 64 4.53 7.09 10.69
C ILE A 64 4.38 8.47 10.02
N GLY A 65 3.24 9.12 10.20
CA GLY A 65 2.95 10.47 9.72
C GLY A 65 3.26 10.61 8.23
N ASN A 66 4.13 11.56 7.91
CA ASN A 66 4.55 11.89 6.56
C ASN A 66 5.58 10.93 5.94
N LYS A 67 6.09 9.92 6.65
CA LYS A 67 7.04 8.95 6.06
C LYS A 67 6.41 8.10 4.94
N LEU A 68 5.08 7.97 4.93
CA LEU A 68 4.32 7.33 3.85
C LEU A 68 4.15 8.23 2.61
N ALA A 69 4.70 9.45 2.63
CA ALA A 69 4.78 10.28 1.44
C ALA A 69 5.95 9.88 0.54
N ASP A 70 6.98 9.24 1.08
CA ASP A 70 8.19 8.87 0.34
C ASP A 70 8.02 7.50 -0.33
N ASP A 71 8.10 7.49 -1.66
CA ASP A 71 7.90 6.30 -2.49
C ASP A 71 9.07 5.30 -2.42
N SER A 72 10.25 5.74 -1.94
CA SER A 72 11.46 4.91 -1.85
C SER A 72 11.54 4.13 -0.53
N VAL A 73 10.64 4.41 0.42
CA VAL A 73 10.62 3.74 1.72
C VAL A 73 9.88 2.41 1.61
N LEU A 74 10.48 1.37 2.18
CA LEU A 74 9.86 0.04 2.30
C LEU A 74 8.90 0.00 3.48
N LEU A 75 7.83 -0.78 3.35
CA LEU A 75 6.87 -0.98 4.44
C LEU A 75 7.52 -1.67 5.65
N SER A 76 8.49 -2.56 5.44
CA SER A 76 9.31 -3.20 6.49
C SER A 76 10.17 -2.21 7.29
N GLN A 77 10.56 -1.08 6.70
CA GLN A 77 11.32 -0.03 7.41
C GLN A 77 10.43 0.85 8.29
N LEU A 78 9.12 0.73 8.11
CA LEU A 78 8.13 1.46 8.87
C LEU A 78 7.64 0.58 10.03
N PRO A 79 7.35 1.16 11.21
CA PRO A 79 6.75 0.45 12.33
C PRO A 79 5.25 0.15 12.07
N LEU A 80 4.95 -0.48 10.93
CA LEU A 80 3.64 -0.96 10.55
C LEU A 80 3.36 -2.27 11.28
N LYS A 81 2.17 -2.38 11.87
CA LYS A 81 1.69 -3.64 12.44
C LYS A 81 0.78 -4.32 11.44
N SER A 82 0.79 -5.64 11.43
CA SER A 82 -0.23 -6.46 10.75
C SER A 82 -1.61 -6.06 11.30
N SER A 83 -2.52 -5.55 10.46
CA SER A 83 -3.82 -4.95 10.83
C SER A 83 -3.81 -3.50 11.32
N LEU A 84 -3.06 -2.64 10.64
CA LEU A 84 -3.05 -1.21 10.93
C LEU A 84 -4.24 -0.47 10.32
N LYS A 85 -4.83 0.46 11.08
CA LYS A 85 -5.76 1.46 10.52
C LYS A 85 -5.04 2.76 10.25
N MET A 86 -5.07 3.23 9.01
CA MET A 86 -4.62 4.57 8.63
C MET A 86 -5.70 5.29 7.83
N THR A 87 -5.54 6.61 7.72
CA THR A 87 -6.46 7.44 6.97
C THR A 87 -5.74 7.97 5.75
N MET A 88 -6.37 7.91 4.59
CA MET A 88 -5.87 8.57 3.39
C MET A 88 -6.67 9.86 3.17
N ILE A 89 -5.99 10.93 2.78
CA ILE A 89 -6.59 12.18 2.33
C ILE A 89 -6.12 12.42 0.91
N GLY A 90 -7.02 12.64 -0.04
CA GLY A 90 -6.67 12.96 -1.42
C GLY A 90 -7.88 13.33 -2.23
#